data_AF-A0A524JCZ4-F1
#
_entry.id   AF-A0A524JCZ4-F1
#
_cell.length_a   1.000
_cell.length_b   1.000
_cell.length_c   1.000
_cell.angle_alpha   90.00
_cell.angle_beta   90.00
_cell.angle_gamma   90.00
#
_symmetry.space_group_name_H-M   'P 1'
#
loop_
_entity.id
_entity.type
_entity.pdbx_description
1 polymer ?
#
loop_
_entity_poly.entity_id
_entity_poly.type
_entity_poly.pdbx_seq_one_letter_code
_entity_poly.pdbx_strand_id
1 'polypeptide(L)'
;MKIIVSENQFEKIMVTEGLSHDVLIEQIAVANDQNALIVNQQKINQLLSDPKKEKALLDGINIQLHRTPETFVLQIGQKKFPMKKMVQGIYAVIIPAGEGFSAATIPLASFAAEIEKIPEYKAMVEKHPEIQSQIQAGKAFSQLYADKVHQGYFKLTIVTELEDRKEEKLAVDVKQPYPLGEFFANNKVIFRLTPEFYGILESGSLMADIIAPRISVKPPKQQAMTAPVNVETIALADVFEFGGVNFKDEARTNQRIQEFVQQMKGYVDMYGTPFIEHIKRQNPTVYGYASMDGDPNQKIQGNYQPCAANGTRAEYDMCLSTERAKAIAEILNQSLPEMDGAFQSKGMGETTK
;
A
#
# COMPACT_ATOMS: atom_id res chain seq x y z
N MET A 1 -7.80 -2.88 -27.34
CA MET A 1 -6.95 -3.96 -27.89
C MET A 1 -6.91 -5.06 -26.85
N LYS A 2 -7.54 -6.22 -27.12
CA LYS A 2 -7.52 -7.39 -26.23
C LYS A 2 -6.35 -8.27 -26.67
N ILE A 3 -5.29 -8.33 -25.87
CA ILE A 3 -4.20 -9.26 -26.12
C ILE A 3 -4.60 -10.57 -25.45
N ILE A 4 -4.83 -11.60 -26.27
CA ILE A 4 -5.10 -12.96 -25.80
C ILE A 4 -3.75 -13.68 -25.88
N VAL A 5 -3.14 -13.94 -24.73
CA VAL A 5 -1.91 -14.72 -24.60
C VAL A 5 -2.33 -16.17 -24.34
N SER A 6 -1.75 -17.13 -25.06
CA SER A 6 -2.02 -18.55 -24.80
C SER A 6 -1.40 -19.00 -23.48
N GLU A 7 -1.98 -20.01 -22.84
CA GLU A 7 -1.50 -20.57 -21.56
C GLU A 7 0.00 -20.93 -21.62
N ASN A 8 0.44 -21.54 -22.73
CA ASN A 8 1.85 -21.83 -23.00
C ASN A 8 2.76 -20.58 -23.14
N GLN A 9 2.24 -19.47 -23.68
CA GLN A 9 3.00 -18.22 -23.76
C GLN A 9 3.07 -17.53 -22.40
N PHE A 10 2.00 -17.61 -21.61
CA PHE A 10 1.96 -17.13 -20.24
C PHE A 10 2.98 -17.89 -19.39
N GLU A 11 2.98 -19.23 -19.42
CA GLU A 11 3.97 -20.05 -18.70
C GLU A 11 5.42 -19.71 -19.08
N LYS A 12 5.70 -19.44 -20.36
CA LYS A 12 7.03 -19.00 -20.80
C LYS A 12 7.42 -17.63 -20.25
N ILE A 13 6.50 -16.66 -20.25
CA ILE A 13 6.75 -15.33 -19.66
C ILE A 13 7.02 -15.47 -18.16
N MET A 14 6.26 -16.32 -17.48
CA MET A 14 6.33 -16.57 -16.03
C MET A 14 7.66 -17.20 -15.60
N VAL A 15 8.15 -18.18 -16.36
CA VAL A 15 9.49 -18.78 -16.15
C VAL A 15 10.61 -17.77 -16.41
N THR A 16 10.42 -16.85 -17.36
CA THR A 16 11.44 -15.87 -17.74
C THR A 16 11.53 -14.70 -16.75
N GLU A 17 10.42 -14.34 -16.09
CA GLU A 17 10.35 -13.26 -15.09
C GLU A 17 10.54 -13.72 -13.63
N GLY A 18 10.87 -15.01 -13.41
CA GLY A 18 11.16 -15.54 -12.07
C GLY A 18 9.93 -15.64 -11.14
N LEU A 19 8.71 -15.49 -11.68
CA LEU A 19 7.47 -15.67 -10.94
C LEU A 19 7.03 -17.12 -11.07
N SER A 20 7.13 -17.90 -9.99
CA SER A 20 6.61 -19.27 -10.02
C SER A 20 5.09 -19.23 -10.24
N HIS A 21 4.59 -20.12 -11.10
CA HIS A 21 3.17 -20.26 -11.44
C HIS A 21 2.29 -20.38 -10.18
N ASP A 22 2.80 -21.08 -9.16
CA ASP A 22 2.15 -21.30 -7.87
C ASP A 22 1.93 -20.00 -7.09
N VAL A 23 2.90 -19.06 -7.12
CA VAL A 23 2.81 -17.78 -6.40
C VAL A 23 1.72 -16.88 -7.00
N LEU A 24 1.55 -16.90 -8.32
CA LEU A 24 0.52 -16.09 -8.97
C LEU A 24 -0.89 -16.71 -8.83
N ILE A 25 -1.00 -18.04 -8.85
CA ILE A 25 -2.25 -18.72 -8.47
C ILE A 25 -2.63 -18.36 -7.03
N GLU A 26 -1.67 -18.38 -6.10
CA GLU A 26 -1.90 -18.00 -4.71
C GLU A 26 -2.32 -16.53 -4.58
N GLN A 27 -1.68 -15.61 -5.32
CA GLN A 27 -2.07 -14.20 -5.35
C GLN A 27 -3.47 -13.96 -5.92
N ILE A 28 -3.84 -14.64 -7.01
CA ILE A 28 -5.19 -14.56 -7.60
C ILE A 28 -6.24 -15.14 -6.64
N ALA A 29 -5.93 -16.27 -5.98
CA ALA A 29 -6.81 -16.88 -4.99
C ALA A 29 -7.04 -15.94 -3.80
N VAL A 30 -5.98 -15.29 -3.30
CA VAL A 30 -6.07 -14.32 -2.19
C VAL A 30 -6.86 -13.06 -2.61
N ALA A 31 -6.69 -12.58 -3.84
CA ALA A 31 -7.48 -11.45 -4.35
C ALA A 31 -8.98 -11.80 -4.44
N ASN A 32 -9.32 -13.01 -4.90
CA ASN A 32 -10.70 -13.49 -4.92
C ASN A 32 -11.28 -13.64 -3.51
N ASP A 33 -10.49 -14.16 -2.58
CA ASP A 33 -10.84 -14.30 -1.17
C ASP A 33 -11.06 -12.93 -0.50
N GLN A 34 -10.25 -11.92 -0.83
CA GLN A 34 -10.46 -10.54 -0.37
C GLN A 34 -11.78 -9.96 -0.89
N ASN A 35 -12.14 -10.22 -2.16
CA ASN A 35 -13.42 -9.79 -2.71
C ASN A 35 -14.61 -10.49 -2.03
N ALA A 36 -14.49 -11.79 -1.75
CA ALA A 36 -15.49 -12.53 -0.98
C ALA A 36 -15.63 -11.98 0.45
N LEU A 37 -14.53 -11.58 1.09
CA LEU A 37 -14.55 -10.94 2.40
C LEU A 37 -15.28 -9.59 2.40
N ILE A 38 -15.20 -8.80 1.32
CA ILE A 38 -15.95 -7.54 1.22
C ILE A 38 -17.46 -7.82 1.26
N VAL A 39 -17.92 -8.85 0.55
CA VAL A 39 -19.33 -9.27 0.57
C VAL A 39 -19.73 -9.79 1.96
N ASN A 40 -18.87 -10.57 2.62
CA ASN A 40 -19.11 -11.04 3.98
C ASN A 40 -19.15 -9.88 5.00
N GLN A 41 -18.31 -8.86 4.82
CA GLN A 41 -18.33 -7.66 5.65
C GLN A 41 -19.68 -6.92 5.57
N GLN A 42 -20.29 -6.85 4.38
CA GLN A 42 -21.61 -6.26 4.22
C GLN A 42 -22.68 -7.05 4.98
N LYS A 43 -22.62 -8.39 4.93
CA LYS A 43 -23.55 -9.25 5.70
C LYS A 43 -23.35 -9.10 7.21
N ILE A 44 -22.10 -8.99 7.67
CA ILE A 44 -21.79 -8.71 9.08
C ILE A 44 -22.37 -7.35 9.48
N ASN A 45 -22.17 -6.31 8.65
CA ASN A 45 -22.72 -4.99 8.92
C ASN A 45 -24.26 -5.02 8.96
N GLN A 46 -24.92 -5.72 8.03
CA GLN A 46 -26.38 -5.89 8.04
C GLN A 46 -26.87 -6.57 9.31
N LEU A 47 -26.14 -7.58 9.80
CA LEU A 47 -26.45 -8.27 11.05
C LEU A 47 -26.34 -7.35 12.27
N LEU A 48 -25.40 -6.40 12.22
CA LEU A 48 -25.21 -5.36 13.25
C LEU A 48 -26.25 -4.24 13.16
N SER A 49 -26.78 -3.96 11.97
CA SER A 49 -27.85 -2.99 11.71
C SER A 49 -29.26 -3.52 12.02
N ASP A 50 -29.41 -4.67 12.68
CA ASP A 50 -30.71 -5.10 13.20
C ASP A 50 -31.17 -4.12 14.29
N PRO A 51 -32.33 -3.44 14.15
CA PRO A 51 -32.77 -2.41 15.08
C PRO A 51 -32.88 -2.87 16.54
N LYS A 52 -33.21 -4.14 16.78
CA LYS A 52 -33.29 -4.69 18.14
C LYS A 52 -31.91 -4.82 18.76
N LYS A 53 -30.93 -5.24 17.96
CA LYS A 53 -29.53 -5.38 18.41
C LYS A 53 -28.89 -4.02 18.57
N GLU A 54 -29.10 -3.13 17.61
CA GLU A 54 -28.64 -1.75 17.69
C GLU A 54 -29.14 -1.09 18.98
N LYS A 55 -30.45 -1.17 19.27
CA LYS A 55 -31.00 -0.70 20.54
C LYS A 55 -30.32 -1.35 21.74
N ALA A 56 -30.24 -2.68 21.80
CA ALA A 56 -29.65 -3.39 22.94
C ALA A 56 -28.17 -2.99 23.19
N LEU A 57 -27.44 -2.68 22.12
CA LEU A 57 -26.05 -2.24 22.20
C LEU A 57 -25.94 -0.78 22.65
N LEU A 58 -26.82 0.07 22.13
CA LEU A 58 -26.95 1.45 22.58
C LEU A 58 -27.45 1.52 24.03
N ASP A 59 -28.24 0.55 24.52
CA ASP A 59 -28.66 0.48 25.91
C ASP A 59 -27.49 0.26 26.89
N GLY A 60 -26.38 -0.32 26.41
CA GLY A 60 -25.12 -0.39 27.15
C GLY A 60 -24.37 0.96 27.26
N ILE A 61 -24.83 1.99 26.54
CA ILE A 61 -24.26 3.34 26.53
C ILE A 61 -25.20 4.25 27.31
N ASN A 62 -24.65 5.01 28.26
CA ASN A 62 -25.45 5.94 29.06
C ASN A 62 -25.50 7.33 28.43
N ILE A 63 -26.68 7.94 28.44
CA ILE A 63 -26.90 9.38 28.27
C ILE A 63 -27.21 9.99 29.64
N GLN A 64 -26.53 11.10 29.95
CA GLN A 64 -26.63 11.78 31.24
C GLN A 64 -26.66 13.29 31.03
N LEU A 65 -27.46 13.98 31.84
CA LEU A 65 -27.45 15.43 31.92
C LEU A 65 -26.69 15.89 33.16
N HIS A 66 -25.74 16.80 32.99
CA HIS A 66 -25.05 17.47 34.08
C HIS A 66 -25.40 18.96 34.07
N ARG A 67 -25.76 19.50 35.23
CA ARG A 67 -25.96 20.93 35.42
C ARG A 67 -24.66 21.56 35.94
N THR A 68 -24.24 22.65 35.30
CA THR A 68 -23.17 23.54 35.76
C THR A 68 -23.79 24.90 36.16
N PRO A 69 -23.04 25.80 36.82
CA PRO A 69 -23.56 27.12 37.17
C PRO A 69 -24.04 27.93 35.97
N GLU A 70 -23.38 27.77 34.81
CA GLU A 70 -23.60 28.62 33.62
C GLU A 70 -24.41 27.92 32.53
N THR A 71 -24.40 26.58 32.47
CA THR A 71 -25.07 25.82 31.40
C THR A 71 -25.32 24.35 31.78
N PHE A 72 -25.84 23.58 30.83
CA PHE A 72 -25.94 22.13 30.88
C PHE A 72 -24.85 21.46 30.04
N VAL A 73 -24.44 20.27 30.46
CA VAL A 73 -23.52 19.41 29.71
C VAL A 73 -24.23 18.08 29.49
N LEU A 74 -24.44 17.73 28.23
CA LEU A 74 -24.91 16.41 27.84
C LEU A 74 -23.71 15.47 27.79
N GLN A 75 -23.77 14.36 28.51
CA GLN A 75 -22.76 13.32 28.45
C GLN A 75 -23.34 12.08 27.77
N ILE A 76 -22.65 11.57 26.75
CA ILE A 76 -22.98 10.32 26.05
C ILE A 76 -21.75 9.41 26.14
N GLY A 77 -21.88 8.29 26.85
CA GLY A 77 -20.75 7.45 27.22
C GLY A 77 -19.71 8.26 27.98
N GLN A 78 -18.51 8.39 27.40
CA GLN A 78 -17.41 9.18 27.97
C GLN A 78 -17.33 10.62 27.41
N LYS A 79 -18.07 10.94 26.34
CA LYS A 79 -17.99 12.25 25.68
C LYS A 79 -18.94 13.24 26.32
N LYS A 80 -18.46 14.47 26.50
CA LYS A 80 -19.20 15.59 27.09
C LYS A 80 -19.43 16.67 26.05
N PHE A 81 -20.67 17.13 25.96
CA PHE A 81 -21.13 18.13 25.01
C PHE A 81 -21.74 19.29 25.80
N PRO A 82 -21.01 20.41 25.95
CA PRO A 82 -21.59 21.62 26.51
C PRO A 82 -22.76 22.07 25.65
N MET A 83 -23.93 22.19 26.26
CA MET A 83 -25.12 22.68 25.57
C MET A 83 -25.05 24.21 25.50
N LYS A 84 -25.39 24.78 24.35
CA LYS A 84 -25.47 26.22 24.16
C LYS A 84 -26.89 26.69 24.45
N LYS A 85 -27.04 27.76 25.22
CA LYS A 85 -28.33 28.42 25.40
C LYS A 85 -28.75 29.05 24.08
N MET A 86 -29.88 28.63 23.54
CA MET A 86 -30.41 29.14 22.28
C MET A 86 -31.33 30.33 22.55
N VAL A 87 -32.29 30.13 23.46
CA VAL A 87 -33.18 31.14 24.01
C VAL A 87 -33.43 30.82 25.49
N GLN A 88 -34.22 31.64 26.18
CA GLN A 88 -34.59 31.35 27.55
C GLN A 88 -35.27 29.97 27.66
N GLY A 89 -34.75 29.12 28.55
CA GLY A 89 -35.29 27.77 28.79
C GLY A 89 -34.92 26.72 27.74
N ILE A 90 -34.22 27.07 26.65
CA ILE A 90 -33.84 26.12 25.59
C ILE A 90 -32.33 26.07 25.40
N TYR A 91 -31.77 24.87 25.52
CA TYR A 91 -30.35 24.59 25.32
C TYR A 91 -30.18 23.53 24.24
N ALA A 92 -29.14 23.62 23.42
CA ALA A 92 -28.92 22.65 22.36
C ALA A 92 -27.44 22.31 22.14
N VAL A 93 -27.20 21.09 21.67
CA VAL A 93 -25.96 20.67 21.02
C VAL A 93 -26.30 20.45 19.55
N ILE A 94 -25.57 21.11 18.66
CA ILE A 94 -25.74 20.97 17.20
C ILE A 94 -24.58 20.14 16.66
N ILE A 95 -24.91 19.13 15.86
CA ILE A 95 -23.98 18.25 15.17
C ILE A 95 -24.06 18.61 13.68
N PRO A 96 -22.97 19.12 13.07
CA PRO A 96 -22.97 19.50 11.67
C PRO A 96 -23.32 18.34 10.74
N ALA A 97 -23.87 18.65 9.56
CA ALA A 97 -24.23 17.66 8.56
C ALA A 97 -23.01 16.81 8.15
N GLY A 98 -23.18 15.49 8.08
CA GLY A 98 -22.12 14.55 7.75
C GLY A 98 -21.02 14.40 8.81
N GLU A 99 -21.07 15.16 9.91
CA GLU A 99 -20.21 14.94 11.07
C GLU A 99 -20.84 13.92 12.01
N GLY A 100 -19.96 13.16 12.66
CA GLY A 100 -20.37 12.19 13.66
C GLY A 100 -19.27 11.93 14.67
N PHE A 101 -19.63 11.22 15.72
CA PHE A 101 -18.71 10.84 16.77
C PHE A 101 -19.00 9.43 17.25
N SER A 102 -17.94 8.69 17.58
CA SER A 102 -18.12 7.41 18.26
C SER A 102 -18.68 7.64 19.68
N ALA A 103 -19.81 7.01 19.98
CA ALA A 103 -20.46 7.03 21.29
C ALA A 103 -19.91 5.93 22.21
N ALA A 104 -19.60 4.75 21.66
CA ALA A 104 -18.93 3.68 22.37
C ALA A 104 -18.23 2.70 21.44
N THR A 105 -17.44 1.82 22.06
CA THR A 105 -16.77 0.70 21.41
C THR A 105 -17.36 -0.61 21.92
N ILE A 106 -17.70 -1.50 20.99
CA ILE A 106 -18.38 -2.77 21.25
C ILE A 106 -17.44 -3.90 20.83
N PRO A 107 -17.15 -4.91 21.68
CA PRO A 107 -16.37 -6.07 21.27
C PRO A 107 -17.05 -6.83 20.13
N LEU A 108 -16.35 -7.08 19.03
CA LEU A 108 -16.91 -7.83 17.90
C LEU A 108 -17.11 -9.32 18.26
N ALA A 109 -16.34 -9.83 19.22
CA ALA A 109 -16.50 -11.16 19.80
C ALA A 109 -17.93 -11.44 20.32
N SER A 110 -18.65 -10.42 20.77
CA SER A 110 -20.05 -10.55 21.20
C SER A 110 -21.00 -11.00 20.08
N PHE A 111 -20.57 -10.89 18.82
CA PHE A 111 -21.33 -11.33 17.64
C PHE A 111 -20.77 -12.58 17.00
N ALA A 112 -19.67 -13.16 17.53
CA ALA A 112 -18.98 -14.27 16.88
C ALA A 112 -19.92 -15.44 16.56
N ALA A 113 -20.77 -15.84 17.49
CA ALA A 113 -21.73 -16.94 17.31
C ALA A 113 -22.79 -16.66 16.23
N GLU A 114 -23.11 -15.39 15.97
CA GLU A 114 -24.06 -15.01 14.92
C GLU A 114 -23.36 -14.87 13.57
N ILE A 115 -22.14 -14.34 13.56
CA ILE A 115 -21.29 -14.26 12.37
C ILE A 115 -20.94 -15.67 11.87
N GLU A 116 -20.69 -16.62 12.76
CA GLU A 116 -20.45 -18.04 12.43
C GLU A 116 -21.63 -18.73 11.74
N LYS A 117 -22.84 -18.17 11.84
CA LYS A 117 -24.02 -18.69 11.11
C LYS A 117 -24.02 -18.30 9.63
N ILE A 118 -23.17 -17.36 9.21
CA ILE A 118 -23.01 -16.98 7.81
C ILE A 118 -22.16 -18.08 7.13
N PRO A 119 -22.74 -18.91 6.22
CA PRO A 119 -22.03 -20.06 5.66
C PRO A 119 -20.73 -19.68 4.93
N GLU A 120 -20.75 -18.55 4.22
CA GLU A 120 -19.60 -18.04 3.49
C GLU A 120 -18.49 -17.53 4.42
N TYR A 121 -18.83 -17.11 5.64
CA TYR A 121 -17.83 -16.75 6.64
C TYR A 121 -17.13 -17.99 7.20
N LYS A 122 -17.90 -19.06 7.48
CA LYS A 122 -17.33 -20.30 8.01
C LYS A 122 -16.32 -20.93 7.04
N ALA A 123 -16.67 -21.01 5.75
CA ALA A 123 -15.75 -21.49 4.72
C ALA A 123 -14.47 -20.63 4.62
N MET A 124 -14.59 -19.32 4.82
CA MET A 124 -13.44 -18.40 4.82
C MET A 124 -12.54 -18.56 6.04
N VAL A 125 -13.09 -18.80 7.22
CA VAL A 125 -12.31 -19.06 8.44
C VAL A 125 -11.55 -20.39 8.35
N GLU A 126 -12.15 -21.41 7.74
CA GLU A 126 -11.48 -22.69 7.49
C GLU A 126 -10.25 -22.52 6.58
N LYS A 127 -10.34 -21.62 5.60
CA LYS A 127 -9.24 -21.30 4.68
C LYS A 127 -8.20 -20.32 5.28
N HIS A 128 -8.65 -19.37 6.08
CA HIS A 128 -7.84 -18.27 6.66
C HIS A 128 -8.14 -18.10 8.15
N PRO A 129 -7.52 -18.90 9.04
CA PRO A 129 -7.81 -18.89 10.48
C PRO A 129 -7.57 -17.54 11.18
N GLU A 130 -6.75 -16.66 10.59
CA GLU A 130 -6.52 -15.30 11.11
C GLU A 130 -7.77 -14.41 11.06
N ILE A 131 -8.76 -14.75 10.24
CA ILE A 131 -10.05 -14.06 10.19
C ILE A 131 -10.76 -14.20 11.54
N GLN A 132 -10.77 -15.41 12.12
CA GLN A 132 -11.39 -15.64 13.43
C GLN A 132 -10.69 -14.83 14.52
N SER A 133 -9.36 -14.73 14.46
CA SER A 133 -8.57 -13.92 15.40
C SER A 133 -8.90 -12.42 15.28
N GLN A 134 -9.13 -11.93 14.06
CA GLN A 134 -9.55 -10.54 13.83
C GLN A 134 -10.94 -10.25 14.40
N ILE A 135 -11.86 -11.22 14.38
CA ILE A 135 -13.18 -11.05 15.02
C ILE A 135 -13.06 -11.04 16.54
N GLN A 136 -12.30 -11.97 17.11
CA GLN A 136 -12.15 -12.07 18.57
C GLN A 136 -11.45 -10.84 19.17
N ALA A 137 -10.45 -10.28 18.47
CA ALA A 137 -9.76 -9.07 18.89
C ALA A 137 -10.44 -7.77 18.40
N GLY A 138 -11.39 -7.89 17.47
CA GLY A 138 -12.02 -6.78 16.79
C GLY A 138 -12.94 -5.95 17.69
N LYS A 139 -13.07 -4.67 17.34
CA LYS A 139 -13.92 -3.72 18.05
C LYS A 139 -14.78 -2.96 17.05
N ALA A 140 -16.09 -3.10 17.15
CA ALA A 140 -17.05 -2.27 16.43
C ALA A 140 -17.25 -0.94 17.15
N PHE A 141 -17.69 0.08 16.41
CA PHE A 141 -17.95 1.40 16.97
C PHE A 141 -19.40 1.76 16.75
N SER A 142 -20.08 2.20 17.81
CA SER A 142 -21.33 2.94 17.65
C SER A 142 -20.98 4.37 17.27
N GLN A 143 -21.44 4.81 16.10
CA GLN A 143 -21.29 6.16 15.59
C GLN A 143 -22.65 6.86 15.60
N LEU A 144 -22.71 8.02 16.25
CA LEU A 144 -23.83 8.96 16.13
C LEU A 144 -23.44 10.02 15.11
N TYR A 145 -24.32 10.30 14.15
CA TYR A 145 -24.05 11.26 13.09
C TYR A 145 -25.33 11.95 12.62
N ALA A 146 -25.15 13.11 12.01
CA ALA A 146 -26.21 13.78 11.28
C ALA A 146 -26.19 13.36 9.82
N ASP A 147 -27.36 13.32 9.17
CA ASP A 147 -27.41 13.04 7.73
C ASP A 147 -26.62 14.09 6.91
N LYS A 148 -26.36 13.79 5.63
CA LYS A 148 -25.49 14.64 4.78
C LYS A 148 -26.10 16.00 4.43
N VAL A 149 -27.39 16.21 4.70
CA VAL A 149 -28.17 17.36 4.25
C VAL A 149 -28.61 18.24 5.43
N HIS A 150 -28.89 17.63 6.58
CA HIS A 150 -29.43 18.30 7.76
C HIS A 150 -28.45 18.25 8.93
N GLN A 151 -28.51 19.28 9.78
CA GLN A 151 -27.81 19.24 11.06
C GLN A 151 -28.60 18.39 12.05
N GLY A 152 -27.90 17.58 12.82
CA GLY A 152 -28.46 16.84 13.93
C GLY A 152 -28.45 17.68 15.21
N TYR A 153 -29.35 17.40 16.14
CA TYR A 153 -29.34 18.11 17.41
C TYR A 153 -29.78 17.24 18.59
N PHE A 154 -29.28 17.63 19.76
CA PHE A 154 -29.90 17.34 21.05
C PHE A 154 -30.42 18.64 21.63
N LYS A 155 -31.71 18.68 22.00
CA LYS A 155 -32.39 19.88 22.52
C LYS A 155 -32.93 19.58 23.90
N LEU A 156 -32.57 20.42 24.87
CA LEU A 156 -33.08 20.42 26.22
C LEU A 156 -34.03 21.60 26.39
N THR A 157 -35.30 21.31 26.70
CA THR A 157 -36.33 22.30 27.02
C THR A 157 -36.62 22.28 28.51
N ILE A 158 -36.52 23.41 29.19
CA ILE A 158 -36.84 23.56 30.61
C ILE A 158 -38.28 24.00 30.75
N VAL A 159 -39.06 23.24 31.51
CA VAL A 159 -40.47 23.51 31.79
C VAL A 159 -40.76 23.42 33.28
N THR A 160 -41.77 24.15 33.76
CA THR A 160 -42.26 24.08 35.14
C THR A 160 -43.36 23.03 35.31
N GLU A 161 -44.08 22.72 34.24
CA GLU A 161 -45.15 21.72 34.22
C GLU A 161 -44.98 20.79 33.01
N LEU A 162 -45.24 19.50 33.21
CA LEU A 162 -45.30 18.51 32.14
C LEU A 162 -46.73 18.44 31.58
N GLU A 163 -46.86 18.23 30.27
CA GLU A 163 -48.18 18.13 29.62
C GLU A 163 -49.00 16.94 30.13
N ASP A 164 -48.36 15.80 30.37
CA ASP A 164 -48.98 14.63 31.02
C ASP A 164 -48.32 14.36 32.37
N ARG A 165 -49.10 14.47 33.45
CA ARG A 165 -48.65 14.19 34.83
C ARG A 165 -48.16 12.76 35.03
N LYS A 166 -48.53 11.81 34.17
CA LYS A 166 -48.00 10.43 34.22
C LYS A 166 -46.51 10.39 33.85
N GLU A 167 -46.03 11.32 33.03
CA GLU A 167 -44.62 11.42 32.63
C GLU A 167 -43.70 11.78 33.80
N GLU A 168 -44.23 12.41 34.85
CA GLU A 168 -43.47 12.73 36.07
C GLU A 168 -42.90 11.47 36.74
N LYS A 169 -43.61 10.34 36.63
CA LYS A 169 -43.15 9.04 37.15
C LYS A 169 -42.02 8.43 36.33
N LEU A 170 -41.87 8.87 35.07
CA LEU A 170 -40.81 8.44 34.16
C LEU A 170 -39.60 9.39 34.21
N ALA A 171 -39.71 10.50 34.94
CA ALA A 171 -38.62 11.45 35.09
C ALA A 171 -37.46 10.83 35.88
N VAL A 172 -36.26 10.93 35.33
CA VAL A 172 -35.02 10.49 35.95
C VAL A 172 -34.32 11.67 36.62
N ASP A 173 -33.57 11.44 37.69
CA ASP A 173 -32.85 12.52 38.35
C ASP A 173 -31.65 12.99 37.52
N VAL A 174 -31.27 14.27 37.63
CA VAL A 174 -30.06 14.79 36.97
C VAL A 174 -28.83 13.99 37.42
N LYS A 175 -27.90 13.74 36.49
CA LYS A 175 -26.74 12.83 36.63
C LYS A 175 -27.08 11.33 36.65
N GLN A 176 -28.34 10.94 36.74
CA GLN A 176 -28.71 9.52 36.65
C GLN A 176 -28.45 9.02 35.21
N PRO A 177 -27.73 7.89 35.04
CA PRO A 177 -27.56 7.27 33.72
C PRO A 177 -28.91 6.83 33.18
N TYR A 178 -29.17 7.16 31.92
CA TYR A 178 -30.29 6.64 31.14
C TYR A 178 -29.75 5.88 29.91
N PRO A 179 -30.35 4.74 29.51
CA PRO A 179 -29.87 4.00 28.35
C PRO A 179 -30.07 4.80 27.05
N LEU A 180 -29.02 4.90 26.23
CA LEU A 180 -29.05 5.66 24.98
C LEU A 180 -29.99 5.01 23.95
N GLY A 181 -30.07 3.67 23.93
CA GLY A 181 -30.98 2.94 23.05
C GLY A 181 -32.44 3.24 23.36
N GLU A 182 -32.83 3.20 24.64
CA GLU A 182 -34.15 3.65 25.11
C GLU A 182 -34.42 5.11 24.75
N PHE A 183 -33.41 5.99 24.85
CA PHE A 183 -33.57 7.39 24.47
C PHE A 183 -33.91 7.53 22.97
N PHE A 184 -33.18 6.85 22.08
CA PHE A 184 -33.48 6.91 20.65
C PHE A 184 -34.82 6.25 20.30
N ALA A 185 -35.19 5.17 20.99
CA ALA A 185 -36.49 4.51 20.78
C ALA A 185 -37.67 5.42 21.13
N ASN A 186 -37.54 6.21 22.19
CA ASN A 186 -38.60 7.13 22.65
C ASN A 186 -38.44 8.57 22.11
N ASN A 187 -37.28 8.88 21.53
CA ASN A 187 -36.81 10.21 21.15
C ASN A 187 -36.91 11.28 22.27
N LYS A 188 -37.01 10.85 23.53
CA LYS A 188 -37.30 11.73 24.66
C LYS A 188 -36.81 11.09 25.95
N VAL A 189 -36.20 11.91 26.81
CA VAL A 189 -36.00 11.59 28.22
C VAL A 189 -36.26 12.84 29.06
N ILE A 190 -36.89 12.66 30.21
CA ILE A 190 -37.27 13.75 31.11
C ILE A 190 -36.37 13.70 32.34
N PHE A 191 -35.66 14.79 32.60
CA PHE A 191 -34.82 14.97 33.77
C PHE A 191 -35.51 15.85 34.82
N ARG A 192 -35.55 15.40 36.07
CA ARG A 192 -35.97 16.23 37.21
C ARG A 192 -34.82 17.14 37.64
N LEU A 193 -34.87 18.43 37.26
CA LEU A 193 -33.80 19.39 37.53
C LEU A 193 -33.81 19.89 38.98
N THR A 194 -35.02 20.17 39.47
CA THR A 194 -35.38 20.61 40.83
C THR A 194 -36.84 20.23 41.07
N PRO A 195 -37.39 20.34 42.29
CA PRO A 195 -38.81 20.07 42.54
C PRO A 195 -39.78 20.85 41.66
N GLU A 196 -39.37 22.02 41.16
CA GLU A 196 -40.21 22.94 40.37
C GLU A 196 -39.92 22.93 38.86
N PHE A 197 -38.88 22.22 38.41
CA PHE A 197 -38.41 22.30 37.03
C PHE A 197 -38.02 20.94 36.46
N TYR A 198 -38.47 20.69 35.24
CA TYR A 198 -38.15 19.53 34.42
C TYR A 198 -37.35 19.96 33.20
N GLY A 199 -36.44 19.09 32.76
CA GLY A 199 -35.68 19.21 31.53
C GLY A 199 -36.08 18.10 30.56
N ILE A 200 -36.75 18.44 29.47
CA ILE A 200 -37.12 17.50 28.41
C ILE A 200 -35.99 17.50 27.39
N LEU A 201 -35.24 16.40 27.31
CA LEU A 201 -34.20 16.19 26.31
C LEU A 201 -34.80 15.41 25.13
N GLU A 202 -34.64 15.94 23.93
CA GLU A 202 -35.09 15.34 22.67
C GLU A 202 -33.95 15.34 21.64
N SER A 203 -34.04 14.47 20.64
CA SER A 203 -33.16 14.51 19.47
C SER A 203 -33.93 14.77 18.17
N GLY A 204 -33.20 15.21 17.14
CA GLY A 204 -33.73 15.33 15.79
C GLY A 204 -32.61 15.25 14.75
N SER A 205 -32.93 14.67 13.60
CA SER A 205 -32.01 14.48 12.47
C SER A 205 -30.68 13.82 12.86
N LEU A 206 -30.74 12.90 13.82
CA LEU A 206 -29.62 12.08 14.25
C LEU A 206 -29.85 10.62 13.87
N MET A 207 -28.79 9.99 13.41
CA MET A 207 -28.72 8.58 13.08
C MET A 207 -27.66 7.92 13.96
N ALA A 208 -27.86 6.65 14.26
CA ALA A 208 -26.90 5.81 14.94
C ALA A 208 -26.57 4.63 14.01
N ASP A 209 -25.28 4.30 13.88
CA ASP A 209 -24.83 3.11 13.17
C ASP A 209 -23.83 2.35 14.02
N ILE A 210 -23.75 1.04 13.81
CA ILE A 210 -22.67 0.20 14.34
C ILE A 210 -21.76 -0.21 13.19
N ILE A 211 -20.53 0.26 13.26
CA ILE A 211 -19.53 0.04 12.21
C ILE A 211 -18.52 -1.00 12.70
N ALA A 212 -18.50 -2.16 12.04
CA ALA A 212 -17.48 -3.17 12.28
C ALA A 212 -16.13 -2.80 11.62
N PRO A 213 -15.00 -3.22 12.21
CA PRO A 213 -13.70 -3.08 11.57
C PRO A 213 -13.65 -3.92 10.29
N ARG A 214 -12.89 -3.47 9.30
CA ARG A 214 -12.67 -4.21 8.07
C ARG A 214 -11.83 -5.45 8.35
N ILE A 215 -12.39 -6.63 8.08
CA ILE A 215 -11.66 -7.90 8.13
C ILE A 215 -10.84 -8.04 6.84
N SER A 216 -9.61 -8.54 6.95
CA SER A 216 -8.72 -8.77 5.81
C SER A 216 -8.07 -10.15 5.86
N VAL A 217 -7.80 -10.73 4.69
CA VAL A 217 -6.85 -11.85 4.58
C VAL A 217 -5.45 -11.28 4.60
N LYS A 218 -4.53 -11.90 5.36
CA LYS A 218 -3.12 -11.50 5.25
C LYS A 218 -2.64 -11.84 3.84
N PRO A 219 -2.00 -10.89 3.12
CA PRO A 219 -1.39 -11.25 1.86
C PRO A 219 -0.39 -12.38 2.11
N PRO A 220 -0.25 -13.34 1.17
CA PRO A 220 0.78 -14.34 1.26
C PRO A 220 2.11 -13.61 1.47
N LYS A 221 2.99 -14.16 2.32
CA LYS A 221 4.30 -13.55 2.57
C LYS A 221 4.93 -13.31 1.20
N GLN A 222 5.06 -12.05 0.79
CA GLN A 222 5.77 -11.70 -0.42
C GLN A 222 7.18 -12.27 -0.26
N GLN A 223 7.49 -13.35 -0.98
CA GLN A 223 8.88 -13.59 -1.32
C GLN A 223 9.33 -12.32 -2.04
N ALA A 224 10.35 -11.66 -1.51
CA ALA A 224 10.84 -10.40 -2.02
C ALA A 224 10.99 -10.53 -3.54
N MET A 225 10.18 -9.79 -4.29
CA MET A 225 10.38 -9.67 -5.72
C MET A 225 11.76 -9.05 -5.89
N THR A 226 12.71 -9.82 -6.37
CA THR A 226 14.04 -9.34 -6.72
C THR A 226 13.87 -8.28 -7.80
N ALA A 227 14.08 -7.01 -7.45
CA ALA A 227 14.17 -5.95 -8.44
C ALA A 227 15.28 -6.31 -9.44
N PRO A 228 15.08 -6.08 -10.75
CA PRO A 228 16.11 -6.35 -11.74
C PRO A 228 17.34 -5.50 -11.42
N VAL A 229 18.51 -6.16 -11.34
CA VAL A 229 19.79 -5.49 -11.18
C VAL A 229 20.22 -4.98 -12.55
N ASN A 230 20.23 -3.66 -12.74
CA ASN A 230 20.74 -3.06 -13.96
C ASN A 230 22.25 -2.87 -13.83
N VAL A 231 23.02 -3.63 -14.60
CA VAL A 231 24.45 -3.39 -14.78
C VAL A 231 24.60 -2.36 -15.89
N GLU A 232 25.19 -1.21 -15.58
CA GLU A 232 25.40 -0.15 -16.57
C GLU A 232 26.47 -0.55 -17.59
N THR A 233 26.34 -0.06 -18.83
CA THR A 233 27.37 -0.25 -19.85
C THR A 233 28.41 0.85 -19.77
N ILE A 234 29.69 0.50 -19.88
CA ILE A 234 30.78 1.48 -19.97
C ILE A 234 31.01 1.87 -21.44
N ALA A 235 31.00 3.18 -21.73
CA ALA A 235 31.35 3.72 -23.03
C ALA A 235 32.70 4.47 -22.98
N LEU A 236 33.69 3.97 -23.70
CA LEU A 236 35.03 4.56 -23.80
C LEU A 236 35.19 5.23 -25.18
N ALA A 237 34.89 6.53 -25.24
CA ALA A 237 35.02 7.32 -26.45
C ALA A 237 36.43 7.91 -26.60
N ASP A 238 37.04 7.70 -27.77
CA ASP A 238 38.31 8.31 -28.20
C ASP A 238 39.48 8.21 -27.20
N VAL A 239 39.62 7.03 -26.57
CA VAL A 239 40.64 6.80 -25.52
C VAL A 239 42.01 6.40 -26.07
N PHE A 240 42.09 5.95 -27.32
CA PHE A 240 43.30 5.39 -27.91
C PHE A 240 44.08 6.41 -28.73
N GLU A 241 45.41 6.27 -28.74
CA GLU A 241 46.29 7.01 -29.63
C GLU A 241 45.96 6.71 -31.10
N PHE A 242 46.25 7.67 -31.97
CA PHE A 242 45.98 7.52 -33.40
C PHE A 242 46.78 6.34 -33.97
N GLY A 243 46.07 5.40 -34.61
CA GLY A 243 46.70 4.24 -35.25
C GLY A 243 47.41 3.29 -34.28
N GLY A 244 47.00 3.25 -33.00
CA GLY A 244 47.58 2.34 -31.99
C GLY A 244 46.55 1.84 -30.97
N VAL A 245 47.01 0.96 -30.08
CA VAL A 245 46.24 0.35 -28.98
C VAL A 245 46.58 0.94 -27.60
N ASN A 246 47.52 1.88 -27.54
CA ASN A 246 47.86 2.59 -26.31
C ASN A 246 46.85 3.69 -26.02
N PHE A 247 46.62 4.00 -24.75
CA PHE A 247 45.73 5.10 -24.36
C PHE A 247 46.40 6.46 -24.50
N LYS A 248 45.64 7.46 -24.98
CA LYS A 248 46.07 8.88 -24.98
C LYS A 248 46.30 9.41 -23.57
N ASP A 249 45.46 8.98 -22.64
CA ASP A 249 45.49 9.32 -21.21
C ASP A 249 45.20 8.04 -20.42
N GLU A 250 46.28 7.36 -20.04
CA GLU A 250 46.22 6.09 -19.32
C GLU A 250 45.54 6.25 -17.95
N ALA A 251 45.83 7.33 -17.22
CA ALA A 251 45.25 7.57 -15.89
C ALA A 251 43.73 7.73 -15.96
N ARG A 252 43.24 8.58 -16.87
CA ARG A 252 41.80 8.84 -17.04
C ARG A 252 41.05 7.62 -17.58
N THR A 253 41.65 6.89 -18.52
CA THR A 253 41.01 5.71 -19.12
C THR A 253 40.93 4.58 -18.10
N ASN A 254 42.01 4.33 -17.36
CA ASN A 254 42.01 3.35 -16.28
C ASN A 254 41.03 3.73 -15.17
N GLN A 255 40.89 5.02 -14.82
CA GLN A 255 39.88 5.44 -13.84
C GLN A 255 38.47 5.01 -14.24
N ARG A 256 38.06 5.26 -15.49
CA ARG A 256 36.73 4.87 -15.98
C ARG A 256 36.51 3.37 -15.98
N ILE A 257 37.54 2.59 -16.36
CA ILE A 257 37.49 1.13 -16.29
C ILE A 257 37.37 0.68 -14.83
N GLN A 258 38.10 1.29 -13.91
CA GLN A 258 38.05 0.96 -12.50
C GLN A 258 36.69 1.31 -11.86
N GLU A 259 36.03 2.39 -12.26
CA GLU A 259 34.66 2.71 -11.82
C GLU A 259 33.68 1.57 -12.15
N PHE A 260 33.74 1.06 -13.38
CA PHE A 260 32.94 -0.11 -13.80
C PHE A 260 33.33 -1.38 -13.02
N VAL A 261 34.63 -1.65 -12.84
CA VAL A 261 35.12 -2.79 -12.05
C VAL A 261 34.63 -2.73 -10.60
N GLN A 262 34.65 -1.56 -9.97
CA GLN A 262 34.17 -1.40 -8.59
C GLN A 262 32.66 -1.63 -8.48
N GLN A 263 31.88 -1.17 -9.46
CA GLN A 263 30.45 -1.48 -9.52
C GLN A 263 30.22 -3.00 -9.62
N MET A 264 30.97 -3.69 -10.49
CA MET A 264 30.88 -5.15 -10.63
C MET A 264 31.26 -5.88 -9.34
N LYS A 265 32.32 -5.44 -8.65
CA LYS A 265 32.72 -5.99 -7.34
C LYS A 265 31.65 -5.76 -6.28
N GLY A 266 31.02 -4.59 -6.25
CA GLY A 266 29.89 -4.32 -5.36
C GLY A 266 28.72 -5.28 -5.57
N TYR A 267 28.42 -5.66 -6.82
CA TYR A 267 27.41 -6.68 -7.11
C TYR A 267 27.86 -8.09 -6.73
N VAL A 268 29.14 -8.43 -6.91
CA VAL A 268 29.71 -9.70 -6.43
C VAL A 268 29.61 -9.79 -4.91
N ASP A 269 29.93 -8.74 -4.18
CA ASP A 269 29.84 -8.72 -2.71
C ASP A 269 28.38 -8.85 -2.24
N MET A 270 27.45 -8.21 -2.95
CA MET A 270 26.03 -8.21 -2.60
C MET A 270 25.31 -9.52 -2.93
N TYR A 271 25.64 -10.13 -4.08
CA TYR A 271 24.88 -11.26 -4.64
C TYR A 271 25.67 -12.56 -4.74
N GLY A 272 26.99 -12.53 -4.59
CA GLY A 272 27.86 -13.71 -4.57
C GLY A 272 27.89 -14.51 -5.89
N THR A 273 28.09 -15.82 -5.76
CA THR A 273 28.21 -16.78 -6.88
C THR A 273 27.08 -16.70 -7.91
N PRO A 274 25.79 -16.54 -7.54
CA PRO A 274 24.71 -16.39 -8.51
C PRO A 274 24.91 -15.27 -9.53
N PHE A 275 25.45 -14.11 -9.10
CA PHE A 275 25.73 -13.00 -10.01
C PHE A 275 26.91 -13.31 -10.94
N ILE A 276 27.97 -13.92 -10.41
CA ILE A 276 29.13 -14.36 -11.21
C ILE A 276 28.70 -15.33 -12.30
N GLU A 277 27.90 -16.34 -11.95
CA GLU A 277 27.38 -17.31 -12.91
C GLU A 277 26.47 -16.67 -13.96
N HIS A 278 25.64 -15.70 -13.56
CA HIS A 278 24.79 -14.97 -14.49
C HIS A 278 25.62 -14.22 -15.53
N ILE A 279 26.62 -13.44 -15.10
CA ILE A 279 27.50 -12.68 -16.00
C ILE A 279 28.26 -13.62 -16.93
N LYS A 280 28.81 -14.74 -16.42
CA LYS A 280 29.45 -15.77 -17.25
C LYS A 280 28.52 -16.31 -18.33
N ARG A 281 27.24 -16.55 -18.02
CA ARG A 281 26.25 -17.02 -19.01
C ARG A 281 25.93 -15.97 -20.07
N GLN A 282 25.95 -14.69 -19.72
CA GLN A 282 25.68 -13.59 -20.66
C GLN A 282 26.83 -13.36 -21.65
N ASN A 283 28.05 -13.83 -21.36
CA ASN A 283 29.23 -13.66 -22.21
C ASN A 283 29.44 -12.19 -22.63
N PRO A 284 29.65 -11.26 -21.67
CA PRO A 284 29.76 -9.85 -21.96
C PRO A 284 30.85 -9.58 -23.00
N THR A 285 30.53 -8.79 -24.02
CA THR A 285 31.44 -8.52 -25.14
C THR A 285 31.81 -7.04 -25.18
N VAL A 286 33.11 -6.76 -25.23
CA VAL A 286 33.64 -5.43 -25.53
C VAL A 286 33.63 -5.24 -27.04
N TYR A 287 32.89 -4.24 -27.50
CA TYR A 287 32.83 -3.87 -28.92
C TYR A 287 33.78 -2.72 -29.22
N GLY A 288 34.72 -2.95 -30.13
CA GLY A 288 35.63 -1.93 -30.64
C GLY A 288 35.12 -1.36 -31.96
N TYR A 289 35.14 -0.05 -32.11
CA TYR A 289 34.71 0.65 -33.33
C TYR A 289 35.84 1.51 -33.89
N ALA A 290 35.84 1.71 -35.21
CA ALA A 290 36.73 2.63 -35.92
C ALA A 290 35.90 3.69 -36.67
N SER A 291 36.44 4.90 -36.76
CA SER A 291 35.88 5.98 -37.57
C SER A 291 36.11 5.72 -39.06
N MET A 292 35.16 6.14 -39.90
CA MET A 292 35.33 6.12 -41.35
C MET A 292 35.95 7.43 -41.82
N ASP A 293 37.27 7.45 -41.88
CA ASP A 293 38.04 8.67 -42.21
C ASP A 293 38.51 8.70 -43.68
N GLY A 294 38.03 7.80 -44.53
CA GLY A 294 38.42 7.69 -45.94
C GLY A 294 37.69 6.58 -46.70
N ASP A 295 38.09 6.32 -47.95
CA ASP A 295 37.52 5.21 -48.75
C ASP A 295 37.91 3.86 -48.13
N PRO A 296 36.93 3.02 -47.70
CA PRO A 296 37.19 1.72 -47.09
C PRO A 296 38.02 0.78 -47.98
N ASN A 297 37.93 0.94 -49.31
CA ASN A 297 38.65 0.11 -50.29
C ASN A 297 40.05 0.65 -50.62
N GLN A 298 40.42 1.81 -50.07
CA GLN A 298 41.73 2.39 -50.28
C GLN A 298 42.80 1.48 -49.67
N LYS A 299 43.85 1.20 -50.44
CA LYS A 299 45.06 0.57 -49.88
C LYS A 299 45.78 1.56 -48.99
N ILE A 300 45.97 1.19 -47.73
CA ILE A 300 46.73 1.98 -46.76
C ILE A 300 47.84 1.11 -46.15
N GLN A 301 48.93 1.74 -45.73
CA GLN A 301 49.87 1.10 -44.83
C GLN A 301 49.57 1.62 -43.43
N GLY A 302 48.99 0.74 -42.61
CA GLY A 302 48.62 1.07 -41.25
C GLY A 302 49.81 1.34 -40.33
N ASN A 303 49.61 2.16 -39.29
CA ASN A 303 50.65 2.50 -38.32
C ASN A 303 50.86 1.40 -37.27
N TYR A 304 49.80 0.66 -36.91
CA TYR A 304 49.88 -0.43 -35.95
C TYR A 304 50.41 -1.69 -36.65
N GLN A 305 51.67 -2.04 -36.36
CA GLN A 305 52.40 -3.12 -37.03
C GLN A 305 51.62 -4.45 -37.10
N PRO A 306 50.93 -4.92 -36.03
CA PRO A 306 50.15 -6.16 -36.09
C PRO A 306 49.01 -6.15 -37.12
N CYS A 307 48.51 -4.97 -37.48
CA CYS A 307 47.46 -4.80 -38.49
C CYS A 307 47.98 -4.26 -39.83
N ALA A 308 49.25 -3.86 -39.93
CA ALA A 308 49.80 -3.14 -41.08
C ALA A 308 49.83 -3.96 -42.39
N ALA A 309 49.72 -5.28 -42.30
CA ALA A 309 49.69 -6.18 -43.45
C ALA A 309 48.29 -6.32 -44.10
N ASN A 310 47.26 -5.72 -43.49
CA ASN A 310 45.90 -5.75 -44.03
C ASN A 310 45.78 -4.82 -45.24
N GLY A 311 45.20 -5.32 -46.33
CA GLY A 311 45.36 -4.75 -47.66
C GLY A 311 44.52 -3.50 -47.92
N THR A 312 43.35 -3.39 -47.30
CA THR A 312 42.43 -2.24 -47.42
C THR A 312 42.25 -1.52 -46.08
N ARG A 313 41.81 -0.26 -46.12
CA ARG A 313 41.47 0.52 -44.92
C ARG A 313 40.45 -0.21 -44.04
N ALA A 314 39.39 -0.75 -44.64
CA ALA A 314 38.38 -1.51 -43.90
C ALA A 314 38.97 -2.69 -43.12
N GLU A 315 39.88 -3.46 -43.74
CA GLU A 315 40.54 -4.60 -43.09
C GLU A 315 41.49 -4.15 -41.98
N TYR A 316 42.22 -3.04 -42.20
CA TYR A 316 43.07 -2.44 -41.18
C TYR A 316 42.25 -1.98 -39.96
N ASP A 317 41.16 -1.27 -40.19
CA ASP A 317 40.30 -0.72 -39.13
C ASP A 317 39.51 -1.81 -38.40
N MET A 318 39.10 -2.88 -39.09
CA MET A 318 38.56 -4.09 -38.47
C MET A 318 39.57 -4.75 -37.52
N CYS A 319 40.83 -4.87 -37.96
CA CYS A 319 41.89 -5.42 -37.12
C CYS A 319 42.20 -4.51 -35.92
N LEU A 320 42.37 -3.19 -36.15
CA LEU A 320 42.71 -2.24 -35.11
C LEU A 320 41.60 -2.13 -34.04
N SER A 321 40.34 -2.13 -34.48
CA SER A 321 39.20 -2.13 -33.55
C SER A 321 39.09 -3.43 -32.75
N THR A 322 39.44 -4.58 -33.34
CA THR A 322 39.53 -5.87 -32.63
C THR A 322 40.60 -5.83 -31.56
N GLU A 323 41.81 -5.37 -31.90
CA GLU A 323 42.95 -5.32 -30.98
C GLU A 323 42.71 -4.34 -29.83
N ARG A 324 42.02 -3.21 -30.09
CA ARG A 324 41.58 -2.27 -29.05
C ARG A 324 40.54 -2.87 -28.12
N ALA A 325 39.54 -3.57 -28.66
CA ALA A 325 38.54 -4.26 -27.84
C ALA A 325 39.17 -5.34 -26.96
N LYS A 326 40.15 -6.07 -27.53
CA LYS A 326 40.91 -7.10 -26.82
C LYS A 326 41.70 -6.53 -25.65
N ALA A 327 42.40 -5.41 -25.83
CA ALA A 327 43.13 -4.74 -24.76
C ALA A 327 42.22 -4.38 -23.56
N ILE A 328 41.01 -3.86 -23.81
CA ILE A 328 40.04 -3.58 -22.75
C ILE A 328 39.52 -4.86 -22.09
N ALA A 329 39.17 -5.88 -22.87
CA ALA A 329 38.68 -7.15 -22.33
C ALA A 329 39.73 -7.84 -21.45
N GLU A 330 41.02 -7.76 -21.82
CA GLU A 330 42.13 -8.25 -21.01
C GLU A 330 42.24 -7.51 -19.68
N ILE A 331 42.15 -6.17 -19.67
CA ILE A 331 42.14 -5.37 -18.43
C ILE A 331 40.98 -5.76 -17.52
N LEU A 332 39.77 -5.95 -18.08
CA LEU A 332 38.59 -6.37 -17.32
C LEU A 332 38.76 -7.77 -16.73
N ASN A 333 39.23 -8.74 -17.51
CA ASN A 333 39.46 -10.11 -17.06
C ASN A 333 40.56 -10.19 -16.00
N GLN A 334 41.60 -9.35 -16.07
CA GLN A 334 42.62 -9.25 -15.03
C GLN A 334 42.09 -8.59 -13.74
N SER A 335 41.20 -7.60 -13.88
CA SER A 335 40.66 -6.84 -12.74
C SER A 335 39.52 -7.56 -12.00
N LEU A 336 38.88 -8.52 -12.67
CA LEU A 336 37.77 -9.36 -12.19
C LEU A 336 38.08 -10.86 -12.40
N PRO A 337 39.11 -11.41 -11.74
CA PRO A 337 39.53 -12.81 -11.94
C PRO A 337 38.44 -13.84 -11.61
N GLU A 338 37.51 -13.51 -10.72
CA GLU A 338 36.35 -14.34 -10.38
C GLU A 338 35.42 -14.61 -11.58
N MET A 339 35.47 -13.75 -12.60
CA MET A 339 34.72 -13.89 -13.84
C MET A 339 35.38 -14.86 -14.83
N ASP A 340 36.56 -15.42 -14.53
CA ASP A 340 37.21 -16.51 -15.27
C ASP A 340 37.23 -16.31 -16.79
N GLY A 341 37.65 -15.12 -17.24
CA GLY A 341 37.75 -14.82 -18.67
C GLY A 341 36.42 -14.56 -19.39
N ALA A 342 35.34 -14.28 -18.66
CA ALA A 342 34.01 -14.08 -19.26
C ALA A 342 33.93 -12.92 -20.27
N PHE A 343 34.77 -11.89 -20.13
CA PHE A 343 34.74 -10.73 -21.03
C PHE A 343 35.39 -11.08 -22.37
N GLN A 344 34.57 -11.11 -23.41
CA GLN A 344 34.97 -11.33 -24.79
C GLN A 344 35.29 -10.00 -25.48
N SER A 345 35.98 -10.06 -26.62
CA SER A 345 36.25 -8.89 -27.45
C SER A 345 35.81 -9.12 -28.89
N LYS A 346 35.29 -8.07 -29.52
CA LYS A 346 34.90 -8.09 -30.93
C LYS A 346 35.15 -6.73 -31.58
N GLY A 347 35.97 -6.72 -32.63
CA GLY A 347 36.07 -5.57 -33.52
C GLY A 347 34.85 -5.47 -34.42
N MET A 348 34.40 -4.25 -34.63
CA MET A 348 33.28 -3.91 -35.51
C MET A 348 33.76 -3.15 -36.76
N GLY A 349 35.05 -2.78 -36.82
CA GLY A 349 35.62 -2.02 -37.91
C GLY A 349 35.00 -0.64 -38.06
N GLU A 350 35.04 -0.13 -39.28
CA GLU A 350 34.32 1.08 -39.67
C GLU A 350 32.81 0.81 -39.63
N THR A 351 32.05 1.68 -38.99
CA THR A 351 30.59 1.61 -39.03
C THR A 351 30.01 2.79 -39.81
N THR A 352 29.37 2.51 -40.96
CA THR A 352 28.40 3.41 -41.60
C THR A 352 26.98 2.94 -41.37
N LYS A 353 26.32 3.56 -40.39
CA LYS A 353 24.96 4.12 -40.48
C LYS A 353 24.58 4.75 -39.16
#